data_AF-A0A970WSG2-F1
#
_entry.id   AF-A0A970WSG2-F1
#
_cell.length_a   1.000
_cell.length_b   1.000
_cell.length_c   1.000
_cell.angle_alpha   90.00
_cell.angle_beta   90.00
_cell.angle_gamma   90.00
#
_symmetry.space_group_name_H-M   'P 1'
#
loop_
_entity.id
_entity.type
_entity.pdbx_description
1 polymer ?
#
loop_
_entity_poly.entity_id
_entity_poly.type
_entity_poly.pdbx_seq_one_letter_code
_entity_poly.pdbx_strand_id
1 'polypeptide(L)'
;MKPRIIFSFLPAWLFFLMMASCSNPCSSDNGQSPEVGKAARYCNPLPMAIGPGGNASGDVTVIKEDGKYYMFCTGGGAWISEDMLNWTFQRVERVPVAPDVVKYNGSFYMCGNDGPLFKADNPLGPYESIGEWKNTPDVAGGWNGAFDMEIFIDDDNTPYLFYAGRGVSGIFAVQLDPEDLTRFAGPVKHLFAFNSDHVWERYGEMNEYTDVSWVEGPWVHKHKDTYYLQYSASGTQWKTYASGYYTSKSVMGPYTYAPNNPLLRKTDGFVTGPAHGCIVEGPDGHLWQFYTIVLSNPPGGRRIGMDRVIIDRKGNLSVAVTETPQWAPGVISDPKRGNSGSLPVTINKLMRNLNNPSVLRTPGLVLAHQRLECNPLVVLSVFQTV
;
A
#
# COMPACT_ATOMS: atom_id res chain seq x y z
N MET A 1 33.21 -74.36 4.91
CA MET A 1 34.60 -73.96 5.25
C MET A 1 34.64 -72.45 5.40
N LYS A 2 35.12 -71.96 6.55
CA LYS A 2 35.31 -70.53 6.83
C LYS A 2 36.34 -69.93 5.87
N PRO A 3 36.17 -68.70 5.37
CA PRO A 3 37.29 -67.85 5.02
C PRO A 3 37.52 -66.79 6.11
N ARG A 4 38.81 -66.56 6.34
CA ARG A 4 39.39 -65.66 7.33
C ARG A 4 39.15 -64.20 6.95
N ILE A 5 38.83 -63.39 7.95
CA ILE A 5 38.82 -61.93 7.91
C ILE A 5 40.28 -61.45 7.92
N ILE A 6 40.66 -60.66 6.91
CA ILE A 6 41.89 -59.88 6.89
C ILE A 6 41.53 -58.46 7.33
N PHE A 7 42.11 -58.01 8.44
CA PHE A 7 42.08 -56.62 8.88
C PHE A 7 43.12 -55.82 8.09
N SER A 8 42.70 -54.77 7.40
CA SER A 8 43.57 -53.68 6.96
C SER A 8 43.09 -52.38 7.59
N PHE A 9 43.92 -51.82 8.47
CA PHE A 9 43.74 -50.51 9.10
C PHE A 9 43.82 -49.39 8.04
N LEU A 10 42.84 -48.49 8.03
CA LEU A 10 42.98 -47.12 7.57
C LEU A 10 42.39 -46.17 8.64
N PRO A 11 42.95 -44.97 8.80
CA PRO A 11 42.80 -44.17 10.02
C PRO A 11 41.44 -43.49 10.08
N ALA A 12 40.87 -43.45 11.28
CA ALA A 12 39.66 -42.71 11.59
C ALA A 12 39.92 -41.19 11.44
N TRP A 13 39.47 -40.61 10.33
CA TRP A 13 39.26 -39.18 10.24
C TRP A 13 37.94 -38.85 10.95
N LEU A 14 38.03 -38.20 12.11
CA LEU A 14 36.88 -37.54 12.74
C LEU A 14 36.38 -36.46 11.77
N PHE A 15 35.26 -36.72 11.09
CA PHE A 15 34.44 -35.64 10.55
C PHE A 15 33.72 -34.98 11.74
N PHE A 16 34.25 -33.86 12.20
CA PHE A 16 33.52 -32.95 13.08
C PHE A 16 32.44 -32.29 12.22
N LEU A 17 31.22 -32.80 12.28
CA LEU A 17 30.06 -32.16 11.67
C LEU A 17 29.75 -30.91 12.50
N MET A 18 30.35 -29.78 12.11
CA MET A 18 30.02 -28.48 12.68
C MET A 18 28.64 -28.10 12.13
N MET A 19 27.58 -28.50 12.84
CA MET A 19 26.26 -27.90 12.65
C MET A 19 26.36 -26.44 13.10
N ALA A 20 26.71 -25.57 12.16
CA ALA A 20 26.45 -24.14 12.30
C ALA A 20 24.93 -23.95 12.28
N SER A 21 24.32 -24.00 13.45
CA SER A 21 23.00 -23.43 13.65
C SER A 21 23.13 -21.92 13.37
N CYS A 22 22.69 -21.47 12.20
CA CYS A 22 22.35 -20.07 12.00
C CYS A 22 21.12 -19.79 12.87
N SER A 23 21.34 -19.57 14.17
CA SER A 23 20.40 -18.84 15.00
C SER A 23 20.42 -17.40 14.50
N ASN A 24 19.44 -17.04 13.66
CA ASN A 24 19.03 -15.65 13.56
C ASN A 24 18.83 -15.15 15.00
N PRO A 25 19.33 -13.95 15.37
CA PRO A 25 18.96 -13.36 16.64
C PRO A 25 17.47 -13.05 16.53
N CYS A 26 16.66 -13.98 17.01
CA CYS A 26 15.30 -13.70 17.42
C CYS A 26 15.45 -12.56 18.42
N SER A 27 14.98 -11.36 18.06
CA SER A 27 14.98 -10.22 18.96
C SER A 27 14.38 -10.68 20.27
N SER A 28 15.17 -10.60 21.32
CA SER A 28 14.68 -10.79 22.68
C SER A 28 13.70 -9.66 22.95
N ASP A 29 12.40 -9.95 22.77
CA ASP A 29 11.32 -9.10 23.22
C ASP A 29 11.50 -8.95 24.73
N ASN A 30 12.02 -7.80 25.14
CA ASN A 30 12.45 -7.53 26.51
C ASN A 30 11.23 -7.26 27.40
N GLY A 31 10.19 -8.10 27.34
CA GLY A 31 9.07 -8.25 28.28
C GLY A 31 8.22 -7.02 28.64
N GLN A 32 8.58 -5.82 28.20
CA GLN A 32 7.88 -4.58 28.50
C GLN A 32 7.04 -4.19 27.29
N SER A 33 5.72 -4.11 27.51
CA SER A 33 4.82 -3.54 26.51
C SER A 33 5.22 -2.09 26.24
N PRO A 34 5.22 -1.63 24.98
CA PRO A 34 5.62 -0.27 24.64
C PRO A 34 4.77 0.76 25.38
N GLU A 35 5.41 1.84 25.82
CA GLU A 35 4.79 2.87 26.64
C GLU A 35 4.45 4.11 25.80
N VAL A 36 3.22 4.62 25.97
CA VAL A 36 2.76 5.84 25.31
C VAL A 36 3.63 7.02 25.73
N GLY A 37 4.13 7.78 24.75
CA GLY A 37 5.02 8.91 24.97
C GLY A 37 6.51 8.55 24.99
N LYS A 38 6.86 7.26 24.93
CA LYS A 38 8.25 6.78 24.76
C LYS A 38 8.46 6.04 23.45
N ALA A 39 7.53 5.14 23.10
CA ALA A 39 7.61 4.38 21.86
C ALA A 39 6.97 5.13 20.68
N ALA A 40 7.54 4.93 19.49
CA ALA A 40 7.10 5.58 18.26
C ALA A 40 5.70 5.13 17.84
N ARG A 41 4.93 6.06 17.26
CA ARG A 41 3.54 5.85 16.84
C ARG A 41 3.27 6.61 15.54
N TYR A 42 2.31 6.14 14.76
CA TYR A 42 1.73 6.89 13.65
C TYR A 42 0.23 7.11 13.89
N CYS A 43 -0.37 8.04 13.16
CA CYS A 43 -1.81 8.24 13.14
C CYS A 43 -2.20 8.64 11.72
N ASN A 44 -3.26 8.01 11.18
CA ASN A 44 -3.80 8.39 9.89
C ASN A 44 -4.78 9.57 10.02
N PRO A 45 -4.94 10.40 8.97
CA PRO A 45 -4.10 10.44 7.77
C PRO A 45 -2.65 10.83 8.10
N LEU A 46 -1.70 10.29 7.33
CA LEU A 46 -0.29 10.61 7.49
C LEU A 46 -0.04 12.12 7.27
N PRO A 47 0.85 12.74 8.04
CA PRO A 47 1.13 14.17 7.98
C PRO A 47 2.07 14.51 6.81
N MET A 48 1.68 14.13 5.60
CA MET A 48 2.50 14.33 4.41
C MET A 48 2.68 15.83 4.13
N ALA A 49 3.91 16.25 3.82
CA ALA A 49 4.17 17.61 3.37
C ALA A 49 3.38 17.92 2.09
N ILE A 50 2.74 19.09 2.04
CA ILE A 50 1.97 19.57 0.88
C ILE A 50 2.51 20.95 0.50
N GLY A 51 2.89 21.17 -0.75
CA GLY A 51 3.49 22.44 -1.17
C GLY A 51 3.78 22.56 -2.66
N PRO A 52 4.47 23.63 -3.08
CA PRO A 52 4.82 23.85 -4.48
C PRO A 52 5.66 22.68 -5.03
N GLY A 53 5.10 21.95 -6.00
CA GLY A 53 5.75 20.81 -6.65
C GLY A 53 5.38 19.44 -6.08
N GLY A 54 4.53 19.35 -5.04
CA GLY A 54 3.99 18.08 -4.56
C GLY A 54 2.81 18.22 -3.62
N ASN A 55 1.75 17.49 -3.90
CA ASN A 55 0.52 17.47 -3.12
C ASN A 55 0.08 16.02 -3.03
N ALA A 56 0.32 15.33 -1.90
CA ALA A 56 0.02 13.90 -1.69
C ALA A 56 -1.48 13.61 -1.83
N SER A 57 -1.98 13.65 -3.07
CA SER A 57 -3.39 13.76 -3.39
C SER A 57 -4.02 12.39 -3.62
N GLY A 58 -3.44 11.32 -3.09
CA GLY A 58 -3.93 9.95 -3.30
C GLY A 58 -3.19 9.23 -4.43
N ASP A 59 -3.75 8.07 -4.78
CA ASP A 59 -3.28 7.14 -5.81
C ASP A 59 -1.82 6.76 -5.53
N VAL A 60 -1.59 6.14 -4.37
CA VAL A 60 -0.26 6.04 -3.76
C VAL A 60 0.46 4.76 -4.14
N THR A 61 1.72 4.91 -4.57
CA THR A 61 2.66 3.82 -4.77
C THR A 61 3.88 4.02 -3.88
N VAL A 62 4.28 2.97 -3.15
CA VAL A 62 5.47 2.96 -2.31
C VAL A 62 6.38 1.83 -2.75
N ILE A 63 7.61 2.17 -3.11
CA ILE A 63 8.67 1.19 -3.39
C ILE A 63 9.71 1.19 -2.28
N LYS A 64 10.31 0.02 -2.04
CA LYS A 64 11.45 -0.17 -1.14
C LYS A 64 12.71 -0.38 -1.98
N GLU A 65 13.73 0.44 -1.74
CA GLU A 65 15.01 0.38 -2.46
C GLU A 65 16.14 0.79 -1.51
N ASP A 66 17.22 0.01 -1.45
CA ASP A 66 18.41 0.28 -0.63
C ASP A 66 18.12 0.68 0.84
N GLY A 67 17.15 -0.01 1.45
CA GLY A 67 16.74 0.21 2.84
C GLY A 67 15.87 1.45 3.05
N LYS A 68 15.46 2.14 1.98
CA LYS A 68 14.59 3.31 2.00
C LYS A 68 13.26 3.03 1.31
N TYR A 69 12.28 3.85 1.64
CA TYR A 69 10.94 3.86 1.06
C TYR A 69 10.75 5.14 0.26
N TYR A 70 10.22 5.01 -0.94
CA TYR A 70 9.92 6.10 -1.85
C TYR A 70 8.44 6.05 -2.18
N MET A 71 7.70 7.06 -1.74
CA MET A 71 6.27 7.19 -1.96
C MET A 71 6.00 8.20 -3.07
N PHE A 72 5.25 7.78 -4.08
CA PHE A 72 4.76 8.60 -5.18
C PHE A 72 3.24 8.71 -5.08
N CYS A 73 2.71 9.88 -5.37
CA CYS A 73 1.27 10.15 -5.30
C CYS A 73 0.86 11.02 -6.50
N THR A 74 -0.42 10.96 -6.85
CA THR A 74 -1.04 12.02 -7.65
C THR A 74 -0.77 13.37 -7.00
N GLY A 75 -0.43 14.37 -7.81
CA GLY A 75 -0.12 15.73 -7.36
C GLY A 75 1.37 16.02 -7.25
N GLY A 76 2.23 15.04 -7.55
CA GLY A 76 3.64 15.25 -7.89
C GLY A 76 4.63 15.06 -6.75
N GLY A 77 5.88 14.82 -7.13
CA GLY A 77 7.01 14.60 -6.23
C GLY A 77 7.05 13.21 -5.59
N ALA A 78 7.98 13.05 -4.65
CA ALA A 78 8.17 11.84 -3.88
C ALA A 78 8.44 12.16 -2.41
N TRP A 79 8.06 11.26 -1.51
CA TRP A 79 8.43 11.30 -0.11
C TRP A 79 9.36 10.14 0.21
N ILE A 80 10.46 10.43 0.90
CA ILE A 80 11.49 9.45 1.25
C ILE A 80 11.48 9.19 2.75
N SER A 81 11.55 7.93 3.15
CA SER A 81 11.64 7.53 4.55
C SER A 81 12.53 6.29 4.73
N GLU A 82 13.14 6.12 5.90
CA GLU A 82 13.85 4.89 6.30
C GLU A 82 12.97 4.01 7.21
N ASP A 83 11.95 4.60 7.85
CA ASP A 83 11.15 3.98 8.90
C ASP A 83 9.64 3.98 8.64
N MET A 84 9.21 4.54 7.50
CA MET A 84 7.81 4.79 7.10
C MET A 84 7.04 5.75 8.02
N LEU A 85 7.72 6.44 8.94
CA LEU A 85 7.13 7.45 9.83
C LEU A 85 7.57 8.85 9.44
N ASN A 86 8.87 9.03 9.25
CA ASN A 86 9.50 10.31 9.00
C ASN A 86 9.73 10.43 7.50
N TRP A 87 8.92 11.26 6.85
CA TRP A 87 8.89 11.42 5.41
C TRP A 87 9.48 12.77 5.01
N THR A 88 10.53 12.75 4.17
CA THR A 88 11.13 13.95 3.58
C THR A 88 10.66 14.10 2.15
N PHE A 89 10.07 15.25 1.79
CA PHE A 89 9.64 15.52 0.43
C PHE A 89 10.82 15.87 -0.48
N GLN A 90 10.79 15.33 -1.70
CA GLN A 90 11.64 15.74 -2.82
C GLN A 90 10.79 15.93 -4.06
N ARG A 91 11.01 17.03 -4.78
CA ARG A 91 10.36 17.24 -6.07
C ARG A 91 10.95 16.27 -7.09
N VAL A 92 10.05 15.57 -7.78
CA VAL A 92 10.33 14.68 -8.91
C VAL A 92 9.49 15.18 -10.07
N GLU A 93 10.14 15.40 -11.21
CA GLU A 93 9.45 15.86 -12.42
C GLU A 93 8.70 14.71 -13.09
N ARG A 94 7.66 15.04 -13.85
CA ARG A 94 6.89 14.10 -14.69
C ARG A 94 6.14 12.99 -13.94
N VAL A 95 5.95 13.11 -12.63
CA VAL A 95 5.06 12.22 -11.87
C VAL A 95 3.62 12.39 -12.39
N PRO A 96 3.01 11.35 -13.00
CA PRO A 96 1.66 11.41 -13.54
C PRO A 96 0.59 11.35 -12.44
N VAL A 97 -0.68 11.44 -12.84
CA VAL A 97 -1.82 11.03 -11.99
C VAL A 97 -1.80 9.49 -11.89
N ALA A 98 -2.09 8.96 -10.71
CA ALA A 98 -1.98 7.54 -10.37
C ALA A 98 -0.62 6.94 -10.77
N PRO A 99 0.48 7.47 -10.20
CA PRO A 99 1.81 6.99 -10.54
C PRO A 99 2.03 5.57 -10.00
N ASP A 100 2.41 4.66 -10.88
CA ASP A 100 3.10 3.42 -10.51
C ASP A 100 4.58 3.57 -10.79
N VAL A 101 5.40 3.01 -9.90
CA VAL A 101 6.85 2.97 -10.04
C VAL A 101 7.33 1.57 -9.71
N VAL A 102 8.14 1.00 -10.59
CA VAL A 102 8.74 -0.32 -10.40
C VAL A 102 10.21 -0.33 -10.81
N LYS A 103 11.02 -1.14 -10.11
CA LYS A 103 12.39 -1.42 -10.51
C LYS A 103 12.42 -2.66 -11.39
N TYR A 104 13.07 -2.56 -12.55
CA TYR A 104 13.26 -3.67 -13.49
C TYR A 104 14.63 -3.57 -14.14
N ASN A 105 15.41 -4.66 -14.13
CA ASN A 105 16.75 -4.76 -14.71
C ASN A 105 17.70 -3.58 -14.37
N GLY A 106 17.63 -3.10 -13.13
CA GLY A 106 18.52 -2.05 -12.60
C GLY A 106 18.05 -0.61 -12.84
N SER A 107 16.96 -0.40 -13.57
CA SER A 107 16.35 0.92 -13.78
C SER A 107 14.97 1.00 -13.13
N PHE A 108 14.48 2.22 -12.92
CA PHE A 108 13.15 2.53 -12.42
C PHE A 108 12.26 2.94 -13.59
N TYR A 109 11.06 2.41 -13.62
CA TYR A 109 10.03 2.70 -14.62
C TYR A 109 8.85 3.35 -13.93
N MET A 110 8.27 4.37 -14.55
CA MET A 110 7.12 5.08 -14.02
C MET A 110 6.05 5.25 -15.09
N CYS A 111 4.81 4.91 -14.74
CA CYS A 111 3.64 5.13 -15.59
C CYS A 111 2.46 5.67 -14.77
N GLY A 112 1.41 6.10 -15.45
CA GLY A 112 0.18 6.56 -14.84
C GLY A 112 -0.79 7.06 -15.91
N ASN A 113 -1.78 7.85 -15.52
CA ASN A 113 -2.88 8.22 -16.39
C ASN A 113 -2.45 9.12 -17.54
N ASP A 114 -2.94 8.80 -18.73
CA ASP A 114 -2.78 9.55 -19.98
C ASP A 114 -1.30 9.88 -20.33
N GLY A 115 -0.36 9.08 -19.83
CA GLY A 115 1.09 9.29 -19.98
C GLY A 115 1.83 8.15 -20.70
N PRO A 116 3.03 8.44 -21.22
CA PRO A 116 3.94 7.42 -21.73
C PRO A 116 4.57 6.62 -20.57
N LEU A 117 5.40 5.64 -20.90
CA LEU A 117 6.29 5.02 -19.93
C LEU A 117 7.55 5.89 -19.77
N PHE A 118 7.90 6.19 -18.52
CA PHE A 118 9.14 6.87 -18.17
C PHE A 118 10.17 5.90 -17.59
N LYS A 119 11.46 6.23 -17.73
CA LYS A 119 12.60 5.46 -17.20
C LYS A 119 13.59 6.39 -16.49
N ALA A 120 14.20 5.90 -15.40
CA ALA A 120 15.29 6.56 -14.69
C ALA A 120 16.29 5.53 -14.13
N ASP A 121 17.52 5.96 -13.83
CA ASP A 121 18.52 5.12 -13.15
C ASP A 121 18.45 5.24 -11.62
N ASN A 122 17.68 6.22 -11.11
CA ASN A 122 17.47 6.48 -9.69
C ASN A 122 15.97 6.58 -9.42
N PRO A 123 15.45 6.11 -8.26
CA PRO A 123 14.02 6.18 -7.97
C PRO A 123 13.47 7.63 -8.02
N LEU A 124 14.32 8.62 -7.78
CA LEU A 124 13.96 10.05 -7.77
C LEU A 124 14.16 10.74 -9.13
N GLY A 125 14.50 9.99 -10.17
CA GLY A 125 14.75 10.52 -11.51
C GLY A 125 16.21 10.97 -11.75
N PRO A 126 16.46 11.75 -12.83
CA PRO A 126 15.46 12.27 -13.76
C PRO A 126 14.76 11.16 -14.54
N TYR A 127 13.44 11.29 -14.69
CA TYR A 127 12.62 10.39 -15.49
C TYR A 127 12.54 10.89 -16.94
N GLU A 128 12.93 10.04 -17.89
CA GLU A 128 12.84 10.32 -19.32
C GLU A 128 11.78 9.44 -19.96
N SER A 129 10.99 10.01 -20.89
CA SER A 129 10.01 9.21 -21.63
C SER A 129 10.72 8.28 -22.58
N ILE A 130 10.37 6.99 -22.54
CA ILE A 130 10.87 5.98 -23.48
C ILE A 130 9.87 5.61 -24.58
N GLY A 131 8.74 6.32 -24.63
CA GLY A 131 7.76 6.26 -25.72
C GLY A 131 6.35 5.87 -25.29
N GLU A 132 5.44 5.97 -26.25
CA GLU A 132 4.04 5.56 -26.14
C GLU A 132 3.90 4.03 -26.11
N TRP A 133 2.78 3.55 -25.57
CA TRP A 133 2.42 2.14 -25.52
C TRP A 133 2.15 1.57 -26.93
N LYS A 134 2.71 0.39 -27.21
CA LYS A 134 2.72 -0.26 -28.54
C LYS A 134 1.98 -1.58 -28.50
N ASN A 135 1.51 -2.01 -29.67
CA ASN A 135 0.80 -3.28 -29.86
C ASN A 135 -0.44 -3.41 -28.96
N THR A 136 -1.17 -2.32 -28.75
CA THR A 136 -2.37 -2.27 -27.91
C THR A 136 -3.59 -2.74 -28.72
N PRO A 137 -4.02 -4.01 -28.60
CA PRO A 137 -5.08 -4.54 -29.45
C PRO A 137 -6.44 -3.96 -29.02
N ASP A 138 -7.35 -3.83 -29.98
CA ASP A 138 -8.73 -3.46 -29.71
C ASP A 138 -9.47 -4.64 -29.05
N VAL A 139 -9.60 -4.58 -27.73
CA VAL A 139 -10.37 -5.51 -26.91
C VAL A 139 -11.53 -4.73 -26.30
N ALA A 140 -12.75 -5.25 -26.42
CA ALA A 140 -13.95 -4.59 -25.91
C ALA A 140 -13.80 -4.25 -24.41
N GLY A 141 -13.98 -2.96 -24.08
CA GLY A 141 -13.81 -2.44 -22.71
C GLY A 141 -12.36 -2.40 -22.21
N GLY A 142 -11.39 -2.81 -23.03
CA GLY A 142 -9.97 -2.90 -22.68
C GLY A 142 -9.24 -1.56 -22.87
N TRP A 143 -8.18 -1.57 -23.67
CA TRP A 143 -7.27 -0.42 -23.76
C TRP A 143 -7.94 0.83 -24.34
N ASN A 144 -7.98 1.91 -23.57
CA ASN A 144 -8.45 3.24 -23.99
C ASN A 144 -7.49 4.33 -23.47
N GLY A 145 -6.20 4.12 -23.76
CA GLY A 145 -5.10 4.90 -23.18
C GLY A 145 -4.74 4.43 -21.76
N ALA A 146 -3.55 4.85 -21.31
CA ALA A 146 -3.05 4.51 -19.98
C ALA A 146 -3.98 5.07 -18.90
N PHE A 147 -4.48 4.21 -18.02
CA PHE A 147 -5.33 4.59 -16.90
C PHE A 147 -5.21 3.56 -15.77
N ASP A 148 -4.82 4.05 -14.59
CA ASP A 148 -4.58 3.31 -13.35
C ASP A 148 -3.79 2.03 -13.63
N MET A 149 -2.51 2.25 -13.93
CA MET A 149 -1.58 1.25 -14.44
C MET A 149 -0.74 0.69 -13.30
N GLU A 150 -0.42 -0.59 -13.35
CA GLU A 150 0.61 -1.22 -12.53
C GLU A 150 1.49 -2.11 -13.40
N ILE A 151 2.82 -1.92 -13.33
CA ILE A 151 3.79 -2.86 -13.88
C ILE A 151 4.24 -3.80 -12.76
N PHE A 152 3.77 -5.04 -12.82
CA PHE A 152 4.15 -6.10 -11.90
C PHE A 152 5.27 -6.96 -12.51
N ILE A 153 6.37 -7.13 -11.79
CA ILE A 153 7.46 -8.05 -12.16
C ILE A 153 7.32 -9.33 -11.35
N ASP A 154 7.10 -10.46 -12.01
CA ASP A 154 6.97 -11.76 -11.34
C ASP A 154 8.34 -12.35 -10.96
N ASP A 155 8.35 -13.41 -10.16
CA ASP A 155 9.57 -14.04 -9.63
C ASP A 155 10.50 -14.59 -10.72
N ASP A 156 9.97 -14.89 -11.91
CA ASP A 156 10.75 -15.31 -13.09
C ASP A 156 11.27 -14.12 -13.91
N ASN A 157 11.18 -12.91 -13.36
CA ASN A 157 11.53 -11.64 -13.98
C ASN A 157 10.66 -11.28 -15.20
N THR A 158 9.48 -11.89 -15.37
CA THR A 158 8.55 -11.54 -16.44
C THR A 158 7.74 -10.30 -16.05
N PRO A 159 7.74 -9.24 -16.88
CA PRO A 159 6.92 -8.06 -16.65
C PRO A 159 5.48 -8.25 -17.15
N TYR A 160 4.52 -7.82 -16.34
CA TYR A 160 3.10 -7.77 -16.65
C TYR A 160 2.57 -6.36 -16.39
N LEU A 161 1.61 -5.95 -17.21
CA LEU A 161 0.87 -4.72 -17.03
C LEU A 161 -0.55 -5.06 -16.59
N PHE A 162 -0.97 -4.52 -15.46
CA PHE A 162 -2.36 -4.50 -15.01
C PHE A 162 -2.91 -3.09 -15.21
N TYR A 163 -4.14 -2.99 -15.70
CA TYR A 163 -4.75 -1.68 -15.96
C TYR A 163 -6.26 -1.71 -15.90
N ALA A 164 -6.86 -0.56 -15.65
CA ALA A 164 -8.31 -0.41 -15.63
C ALA A 164 -8.86 -0.12 -17.04
N GLY A 165 -9.87 -0.89 -17.45
CA GLY A 165 -10.67 -0.63 -18.65
C GLY A 165 -11.65 0.56 -18.52
N ARG A 166 -11.56 1.27 -17.38
CA ARG A 166 -12.41 2.39 -16.93
C ARG A 166 -13.85 1.97 -16.59
N GLY A 167 -14.40 2.60 -15.57
CA GLY A 167 -15.80 2.41 -15.19
C GLY A 167 -16.16 0.97 -14.85
N VAL A 168 -17.15 0.44 -15.57
CA VAL A 168 -17.68 -0.91 -15.36
C VAL A 168 -16.88 -2.00 -16.09
N SER A 169 -15.97 -1.63 -16.98
CA SER A 169 -15.18 -2.58 -17.77
C SER A 169 -14.21 -3.40 -16.92
N GLY A 170 -13.87 -2.94 -15.73
CA GLY A 170 -13.04 -3.66 -14.77
C GLY A 170 -11.56 -3.70 -15.12
N ILE A 171 -10.88 -4.77 -14.72
CA ILE A 171 -9.42 -4.87 -14.76
C ILE A 171 -8.95 -5.84 -15.84
N PHE A 172 -7.89 -5.44 -16.54
CA PHE A 172 -7.22 -6.19 -17.60
C PHE A 172 -5.77 -6.44 -17.22
N ALA A 173 -5.19 -7.50 -17.79
CA ALA A 173 -3.76 -7.76 -17.71
C ALA A 173 -3.18 -8.20 -19.04
N VAL A 174 -1.90 -7.93 -19.24
CA VAL A 174 -1.13 -8.37 -20.40
C VAL A 174 0.33 -8.54 -20.03
N GLN A 175 1.01 -9.49 -20.64
CA GLN A 175 2.47 -9.60 -20.52
C GLN A 175 3.13 -8.50 -21.35
N LEU A 176 4.16 -7.86 -20.79
CA LEU A 176 5.00 -6.89 -21.51
C LEU A 176 6.22 -7.57 -22.14
N ASP A 177 6.77 -6.94 -23.18
CA ASP A 177 8.01 -7.41 -23.78
C ASP A 177 9.19 -7.10 -22.83
N PRO A 178 9.96 -8.10 -22.38
CA PRO A 178 11.05 -7.89 -21.42
C PRO A 178 12.17 -6.98 -21.95
N GLU A 179 12.28 -6.80 -23.27
CA GLU A 179 13.26 -5.93 -23.92
C GLU A 179 12.68 -4.54 -24.28
N ASP A 180 11.35 -4.38 -24.27
CA ASP A 180 10.64 -3.12 -24.53
C ASP A 180 9.35 -3.06 -23.71
N LEU A 181 9.43 -2.57 -22.47
CA LEU A 181 8.28 -2.49 -21.56
C LEU A 181 7.12 -1.60 -22.09
N THR A 182 7.31 -0.84 -23.17
CA THR A 182 6.20 -0.12 -23.82
C THR A 182 5.32 -1.04 -24.68
N ARG A 183 5.74 -2.29 -24.93
CA ARG A 183 5.11 -3.18 -25.91
C ARG A 183 4.35 -4.32 -25.25
N PHE A 184 3.09 -4.49 -25.65
CA PHE A 184 2.31 -5.67 -25.26
C PHE A 184 2.83 -6.89 -26.02
N ALA A 185 3.18 -7.95 -25.30
CA ALA A 185 3.86 -9.14 -25.82
C ALA A 185 2.97 -10.39 -25.90
N GLY A 186 1.69 -10.27 -25.56
CA GLY A 186 0.76 -11.40 -25.56
C GLY A 186 -0.70 -10.97 -25.66
N PRO A 187 -1.64 -11.94 -25.60
CA PRO A 187 -3.05 -11.63 -25.58
C PRO A 187 -3.42 -10.87 -24.30
N VAL A 188 -4.15 -9.77 -24.46
CA VAL A 188 -4.78 -9.07 -23.34
C VAL A 188 -5.85 -9.99 -22.74
N LYS A 189 -5.84 -10.09 -21.41
CA LYS A 189 -6.84 -10.85 -20.66
C LYS A 189 -7.70 -9.91 -19.82
N HIS A 190 -9.00 -9.95 -20.06
CA HIS A 190 -9.99 -9.36 -19.18
C HIS A 190 -10.12 -10.25 -17.92
N LEU A 191 -9.78 -9.69 -16.76
CA LEU A 191 -9.72 -10.47 -15.52
C LEU A 191 -11.08 -10.56 -14.84
N PHE A 192 -11.77 -9.42 -14.72
CA PHE A 192 -13.14 -9.31 -14.22
C PHE A 192 -13.71 -7.92 -14.57
N ALA A 193 -15.03 -7.85 -14.69
CA ALA A 193 -15.80 -6.61 -14.82
C ALA A 193 -16.46 -6.23 -13.49
N PHE A 194 -17.07 -5.05 -13.43
CA PHE A 194 -17.97 -4.68 -12.34
C PHE A 194 -19.06 -5.73 -12.12
N ASN A 195 -19.32 -6.06 -10.85
CA ASN A 195 -20.45 -6.91 -10.47
C ASN A 195 -21.41 -6.14 -9.56
N SER A 196 -22.63 -5.87 -10.05
CA SER A 196 -23.62 -5.13 -9.29
C SER A 196 -24.09 -5.85 -8.02
N ASP A 197 -23.89 -7.16 -7.87
CA ASP A 197 -24.17 -7.88 -6.62
C ASP A 197 -23.16 -7.54 -5.52
N HIS A 198 -21.96 -7.09 -5.87
CA HIS A 198 -21.01 -6.54 -4.91
C HIS A 198 -21.42 -5.12 -4.55
N VAL A 199 -22.34 -4.98 -3.58
CA VAL A 199 -22.98 -3.70 -3.23
C VAL A 199 -21.97 -2.57 -3.02
N TRP A 200 -20.82 -2.83 -2.40
CA TRP A 200 -19.81 -1.80 -2.15
C TRP A 200 -19.14 -1.24 -3.42
N GLU A 201 -19.20 -1.96 -4.55
CA GLU A 201 -18.67 -1.51 -5.84
C GLU A 201 -19.61 -0.55 -6.58
N ARG A 202 -20.87 -0.40 -6.13
CA ARG A 202 -21.84 0.48 -6.79
C ARG A 202 -21.47 1.94 -6.57
N TYR A 203 -21.76 2.80 -7.54
CA TYR A 203 -21.50 4.23 -7.39
C TYR A 203 -22.45 4.91 -6.40
N GLY A 204 -22.07 6.09 -5.90
CA GLY A 204 -22.90 6.95 -5.05
C GLY A 204 -22.49 6.98 -3.58
N GLU A 205 -22.92 8.02 -2.87
CA GLU A 205 -22.57 8.25 -1.45
C GLU A 205 -23.09 7.12 -0.54
N MET A 206 -24.11 6.38 -0.99
CA MET A 206 -24.70 5.24 -0.29
C MET A 206 -24.62 3.95 -1.11
N ASN A 207 -23.80 3.92 -2.18
CA ASN A 207 -23.72 2.81 -3.14
C ASN A 207 -25.08 2.48 -3.81
N GLU A 208 -25.87 3.52 -4.11
CA GLU A 208 -27.26 3.43 -4.57
C GLU A 208 -27.43 3.20 -6.08
N TYR A 209 -26.40 3.47 -6.90
CA TYR A 209 -26.49 3.33 -8.36
C TYR A 209 -26.04 1.94 -8.81
N THR A 210 -27.00 1.06 -9.12
CA THR A 210 -26.74 -0.38 -9.34
C THR A 210 -25.98 -0.70 -10.62
N ASP A 211 -26.05 0.17 -11.63
CA ASP A 211 -25.51 -0.10 -12.97
C ASP A 211 -24.27 0.76 -13.29
N VAL A 212 -23.79 1.52 -12.33
CA VAL A 212 -22.64 2.42 -12.48
C VAL A 212 -21.58 2.04 -11.47
N SER A 213 -20.34 1.98 -11.94
CA SER A 213 -19.18 1.81 -11.10
C SER A 213 -17.94 2.46 -11.70
N TRP A 214 -16.89 2.57 -10.90
CA TRP A 214 -15.56 3.05 -11.20
C TRP A 214 -14.57 2.04 -10.60
N VAL A 215 -14.42 0.90 -11.29
CA VAL A 215 -13.47 -0.16 -10.95
C VAL A 215 -12.11 0.22 -11.49
N GLU A 216 -11.16 0.48 -10.58
CA GLU A 216 -9.88 1.10 -10.92
C GLU A 216 -8.75 0.70 -9.96
N GLY A 217 -7.57 1.32 -10.10
CA GLY A 217 -6.41 1.15 -9.21
C GLY A 217 -6.00 -0.31 -8.94
N PRO A 218 -5.67 -1.12 -9.97
CA PRO A 218 -5.16 -2.47 -9.77
C PRO A 218 -3.83 -2.44 -9.00
N TRP A 219 -3.66 -3.38 -8.08
CA TRP A 219 -2.38 -3.62 -7.41
C TRP A 219 -2.19 -5.11 -7.11
N VAL A 220 -1.16 -5.74 -7.67
CA VAL A 220 -0.81 -7.14 -7.50
C VAL A 220 0.28 -7.28 -6.45
N HIS A 221 -0.04 -7.99 -5.38
CA HIS A 221 0.94 -8.45 -4.41
C HIS A 221 1.05 -9.97 -4.47
N LYS A 222 2.26 -10.50 -4.62
CA LYS A 222 2.51 -11.95 -4.53
C LYS A 222 2.95 -12.31 -3.11
N HIS A 223 2.28 -13.30 -2.51
CA HIS A 223 2.71 -13.91 -1.27
C HIS A 223 2.73 -15.42 -1.40
N LYS A 224 3.94 -16.00 -1.41
CA LYS A 224 4.18 -17.42 -1.75
C LYS A 224 3.58 -17.71 -3.14
N ASP A 225 2.91 -18.85 -3.30
CA ASP A 225 2.30 -19.27 -4.57
C ASP A 225 0.92 -18.63 -4.82
N THR A 226 0.66 -17.41 -4.32
CA THR A 226 -0.65 -16.75 -4.47
C THR A 226 -0.48 -15.30 -4.87
N TYR A 227 -1.19 -14.90 -5.92
CA TYR A 227 -1.31 -13.52 -6.38
C TYR A 227 -2.57 -12.91 -5.78
N TYR A 228 -2.42 -11.74 -5.18
CA TYR A 228 -3.50 -10.94 -4.61
C TYR A 228 -3.66 -9.69 -5.47
N LEU A 229 -4.70 -9.65 -6.30
CA LEU A 229 -5.03 -8.49 -7.12
C LEU A 229 -6.03 -7.62 -6.36
N GLN A 230 -5.55 -6.53 -5.79
CA GLN A 230 -6.38 -5.47 -5.23
C GLN A 230 -6.91 -4.56 -6.34
N TYR A 231 -8.04 -3.93 -6.07
CA TYR A 231 -8.66 -2.92 -6.91
C TYR A 231 -9.56 -2.03 -6.05
N SER A 232 -9.98 -0.91 -6.61
CA SER A 232 -10.78 0.11 -5.93
C SER A 232 -12.12 0.31 -6.62
N ALA A 233 -13.14 0.63 -5.83
CA ALA A 233 -14.45 1.07 -6.30
C ALA A 233 -15.16 1.87 -5.18
N SER A 234 -15.99 2.87 -5.44
CA SER A 234 -16.41 3.34 -6.76
C SER A 234 -16.48 4.86 -6.84
N GLY A 235 -15.32 5.51 -6.78
CA GLY A 235 -15.20 6.96 -6.98
C GLY A 235 -14.58 7.70 -5.81
N THR A 236 -13.50 8.42 -6.10
CA THR A 236 -12.71 9.22 -5.14
C THR A 236 -13.46 10.40 -4.51
N GLN A 237 -14.67 10.73 -4.96
CA GLN A 237 -15.52 11.76 -4.37
C GLN A 237 -16.44 11.26 -3.26
N TRP A 238 -16.59 9.94 -3.11
CA TRP A 238 -17.54 9.35 -2.17
C TRP A 238 -16.84 8.78 -0.94
N LYS A 239 -17.46 8.90 0.23
CA LYS A 239 -16.94 8.27 1.45
C LYS A 239 -17.00 6.74 1.39
N THR A 240 -17.81 6.20 0.49
CA THR A 240 -17.97 4.78 0.19
C THR A 240 -16.87 4.21 -0.67
N TYR A 241 -15.90 5.03 -1.13
CA TYR A 241 -14.71 4.53 -1.83
C TYR A 241 -13.99 3.47 -0.98
N ALA A 242 -13.67 2.36 -1.59
CA ALA A 242 -13.23 1.16 -0.92
C ALA A 242 -12.34 0.34 -1.84
N SER A 243 -11.55 -0.56 -1.25
CA SER A 243 -10.79 -1.55 -2.01
C SER A 243 -11.21 -2.97 -1.64
N GLY A 244 -11.23 -3.82 -2.65
CA GLY A 244 -11.38 -5.26 -2.53
C GLY A 244 -10.21 -5.96 -3.18
N TYR A 245 -10.24 -7.29 -3.16
CA TYR A 245 -9.22 -8.08 -3.84
C TYR A 245 -9.75 -9.41 -4.35
N TYR A 246 -9.07 -9.92 -5.36
CA TYR A 246 -9.22 -11.29 -5.85
C TYR A 246 -7.91 -12.05 -5.62
N THR A 247 -7.98 -13.38 -5.61
CA THR A 247 -6.80 -14.25 -5.51
C THR A 247 -6.68 -15.20 -6.70
N SER A 248 -5.44 -15.55 -7.06
CA SER A 248 -5.15 -16.50 -8.13
C SER A 248 -3.86 -17.28 -7.84
N LYS A 249 -3.72 -18.44 -8.50
CA LYS A 249 -2.49 -19.24 -8.58
C LYS A 249 -1.63 -18.93 -9.80
N SER A 250 -2.11 -18.06 -10.69
CA SER A 250 -1.41 -17.56 -11.87
C SER A 250 -1.57 -16.05 -11.95
N VAL A 251 -0.49 -15.34 -12.33
CA VAL A 251 -0.44 -13.88 -12.41
C VAL A 251 -1.56 -13.30 -13.27
N MET A 252 -1.91 -13.94 -14.38
CA MET A 252 -3.02 -13.51 -15.25
C MET A 252 -4.35 -14.22 -14.92
N GLY A 253 -4.52 -14.86 -13.76
CA GLY A 253 -5.78 -15.52 -13.39
C GLY A 253 -5.97 -16.95 -13.93
N PRO A 254 -7.16 -17.56 -13.74
CA PRO A 254 -8.40 -16.94 -13.30
C PRO A 254 -8.35 -16.46 -11.84
N TYR A 255 -8.96 -15.31 -11.60
CA TYR A 255 -9.03 -14.68 -10.28
C TYR A 255 -10.35 -15.04 -9.58
N THR A 256 -10.27 -15.32 -8.28
CA THR A 256 -11.41 -15.67 -7.42
C THR A 256 -11.66 -14.56 -6.41
N TYR A 257 -12.91 -14.09 -6.32
CA TYR A 257 -13.30 -13.02 -5.40
C TYR A 257 -13.06 -13.43 -3.95
N ALA A 258 -12.44 -12.55 -3.17
CA ALA A 258 -12.20 -12.84 -1.77
C ALA A 258 -13.51 -12.80 -0.95
N PRO A 259 -13.77 -13.80 -0.10
CA PRO A 259 -15.03 -13.91 0.64
C PRO A 259 -15.18 -12.86 1.75
N ASN A 260 -14.09 -12.19 2.12
CA ASN A 260 -14.06 -11.16 3.16
C ASN A 260 -13.96 -9.74 2.59
N ASN A 261 -14.21 -9.55 1.28
CA ASN A 261 -14.31 -8.23 0.70
C ASN A 261 -15.47 -7.42 1.30
N PRO A 262 -15.35 -6.07 1.32
CA PRO A 262 -14.16 -5.29 0.90
C PRO A 262 -13.00 -5.40 1.92
N LEU A 263 -11.76 -5.30 1.43
CA LEU A 263 -10.54 -5.28 2.24
C LEU A 263 -10.41 -3.97 3.02
N LEU A 264 -10.63 -2.84 2.34
CA LEU A 264 -10.63 -1.51 2.93
C LEU A 264 -12.01 -0.89 2.78
N ARG A 265 -12.66 -0.56 3.90
CA ARG A 265 -13.90 0.23 3.88
C ARG A 265 -14.09 0.95 5.21
N LYS A 266 -14.29 2.26 5.14
CA LYS A 266 -14.66 3.10 6.28
C LYS A 266 -15.38 4.34 5.76
N THR A 267 -16.60 4.57 6.24
CA THR A 267 -17.50 5.62 5.70
C THR A 267 -17.83 6.71 6.73
N ASP A 268 -17.29 6.59 7.95
CA ASP A 268 -17.47 7.53 9.06
C ASP A 268 -16.13 7.97 9.66
N GLY A 269 -16.17 8.87 10.64
CA GLY A 269 -14.96 9.40 11.29
C GLY A 269 -14.16 10.38 10.42
N PHE A 270 -12.86 10.46 10.69
CA PHE A 270 -11.90 11.32 10.00
C PHE A 270 -11.28 10.63 8.78
N VAL A 271 -11.04 9.33 8.89
CA VAL A 271 -10.54 8.51 7.79
C VAL A 271 -11.75 7.88 7.09
N THR A 272 -12.06 8.36 5.90
CA THR A 272 -13.15 7.85 5.05
C THR A 272 -12.65 7.51 3.65
N GLY A 273 -13.39 6.69 2.91
CA GLY A 273 -13.07 6.33 1.53
C GLY A 273 -11.69 5.68 1.31
N PRO A 274 -11.23 4.71 2.15
CA PRO A 274 -9.90 4.14 2.03
C PRO A 274 -9.80 3.22 0.81
N ALA A 275 -9.03 3.60 -0.21
CA ALA A 275 -8.79 2.76 -1.39
C ALA A 275 -7.57 3.23 -2.19
N HIS A 276 -7.33 2.69 -3.39
CA HIS A 276 -6.27 3.05 -4.35
C HIS A 276 -4.91 3.30 -3.69
N GLY A 277 -4.18 2.20 -3.55
CA GLY A 277 -2.79 2.23 -3.11
C GLY A 277 -2.15 0.85 -3.18
N CYS A 278 -1.05 0.68 -2.46
CA CYS A 278 -0.15 -0.44 -2.62
C CYS A 278 0.09 -1.23 -1.31
N ILE A 279 0.67 -2.43 -1.44
CA ILE A 279 1.29 -3.16 -0.33
C ILE A 279 2.80 -3.10 -0.46
N VAL A 280 3.48 -2.79 0.65
CA VAL A 280 4.94 -2.84 0.77
C VAL A 280 5.35 -3.57 2.04
N GLU A 281 6.49 -4.25 2.01
CA GLU A 281 7.11 -4.81 3.22
C GLU A 281 7.80 -3.69 4.02
N GLY A 282 7.41 -3.50 5.28
CA GLY A 282 7.98 -2.51 6.17
C GLY A 282 9.35 -2.91 6.76
N PRO A 283 9.96 -2.02 7.56
CA PRO A 283 11.28 -2.26 8.17
C PRO A 283 11.27 -3.40 9.20
N ASP A 284 10.08 -3.85 9.62
CA ASP A 284 9.83 -4.95 10.54
C ASP A 284 9.56 -6.30 9.85
N GLY A 285 9.63 -6.35 8.52
CA GLY A 285 9.32 -7.54 7.74
C GLY A 285 7.82 -7.85 7.67
N HIS A 286 6.97 -6.96 8.18
CA HIS A 286 5.52 -7.07 8.04
C HIS A 286 5.04 -6.35 6.78
N LEU A 287 3.89 -6.76 6.26
CA LEU A 287 3.25 -6.10 5.14
C LEU A 287 2.43 -4.90 5.64
N TRP A 288 2.50 -3.80 4.90
CA TRP A 288 1.80 -2.55 5.17
C TRP A 288 1.04 -2.11 3.92
N GLN A 289 -0.23 -1.78 4.10
CA GLN A 289 -1.07 -1.19 3.08
C GLN A 289 -0.90 0.32 3.15
N PHE A 290 -0.54 0.95 2.04
CA PHE A 290 -0.73 2.38 1.84
C PHE A 290 -1.98 2.60 0.99
N TYR A 291 -2.73 3.66 1.27
CA TYR A 291 -3.99 3.91 0.59
C TYR A 291 -4.36 5.39 0.60
N THR A 292 -5.15 5.77 -0.39
CA THR A 292 -5.85 7.05 -0.46
C THR A 292 -6.96 7.12 0.57
N ILE A 293 -7.09 8.26 1.24
CA ILE A 293 -8.18 8.62 2.13
C ILE A 293 -8.95 9.76 1.48
N VAL A 294 -10.26 9.60 1.30
CA VAL A 294 -11.18 10.67 0.91
C VAL A 294 -11.63 11.40 2.16
N LEU A 295 -11.31 12.69 2.30
CA LEU A 295 -11.72 13.44 3.49
C LEU A 295 -13.17 13.92 3.39
N SER A 296 -13.90 13.77 4.49
CA SER A 296 -15.28 14.21 4.65
C SER A 296 -15.42 15.74 4.73
N ASN A 297 -15.54 16.46 3.59
CA ASN A 297 -16.17 17.81 3.45
C ASN A 297 -15.87 18.44 2.06
N PRO A 298 -16.78 18.48 1.07
CA PRO A 298 -16.49 18.97 -0.27
C PRO A 298 -15.94 20.42 -0.32
N PRO A 299 -14.86 20.70 -1.08
CA PRO A 299 -14.01 19.74 -1.78
C PRO A 299 -12.94 19.20 -0.82
N GLY A 300 -13.20 18.02 -0.22
CA GLY A 300 -12.48 17.54 0.96
C GLY A 300 -11.04 17.16 0.71
N GLY A 301 -10.64 17.02 -0.56
CA GLY A 301 -9.29 16.58 -0.90
C GLY A 301 -9.01 15.15 -0.46
N ARG A 302 -7.82 14.69 -0.81
CA ARG A 302 -7.33 13.35 -0.53
C ARG A 302 -6.10 13.42 0.37
N ARG A 303 -5.88 12.36 1.15
CA ARG A 303 -4.70 12.16 2.00
C ARG A 303 -4.20 10.73 1.88
N ILE A 304 -3.05 10.44 2.46
CA ILE A 304 -2.49 9.09 2.51
C ILE A 304 -2.71 8.49 3.90
N GLY A 305 -3.11 7.23 3.95
CA GLY A 305 -3.11 6.40 5.14
C GLY A 305 -2.18 5.23 4.97
N MET A 306 -1.79 4.64 6.10
CA MET A 306 -1.12 3.34 6.12
C MET A 306 -1.62 2.48 7.27
N ASP A 307 -1.75 1.18 7.08
CA ASP A 307 -2.07 0.23 8.17
C ASP A 307 -1.49 -1.16 7.87
N ARG A 308 -1.34 -1.98 8.90
CA ARG A 308 -0.78 -3.33 8.77
C ARG A 308 -1.70 -4.26 8.00
N VAL A 309 -1.12 -5.07 7.13
CA VAL A 309 -1.78 -6.19 6.44
C VAL A 309 -1.52 -7.47 7.22
N ILE A 310 -2.60 -8.22 7.47
CA ILE A 310 -2.53 -9.56 8.06
C ILE A 310 -3.04 -10.56 7.03
N ILE A 311 -2.24 -11.58 6.75
CA ILE A 311 -2.66 -12.75 5.96
C ILE A 311 -2.99 -13.88 6.93
N ASP A 312 -4.26 -14.28 6.97
CA ASP A 312 -4.71 -15.36 7.86
C ASP A 312 -4.27 -16.76 7.38
N ARG A 313 -4.54 -17.80 8.18
CA ARG A 313 -4.17 -19.19 7.83
C ARG A 313 -4.90 -19.73 6.59
N LYS A 314 -6.02 -19.12 6.20
CA LYS A 314 -6.77 -19.46 4.99
C LYS A 314 -6.27 -18.64 3.78
N GLY A 315 -5.32 -17.73 3.98
CA GLY A 315 -4.77 -16.87 2.95
C GLY A 315 -5.58 -15.60 2.71
N ASN A 316 -6.51 -15.22 3.58
CA ASN A 316 -7.28 -13.97 3.42
C ASN A 316 -6.48 -12.77 3.93
N LEU A 317 -6.50 -11.67 3.19
CA LEU A 317 -5.98 -10.38 3.62
C LEU A 317 -6.96 -9.70 4.58
N SER A 318 -6.44 -9.02 5.59
CA SER A 318 -7.22 -8.10 6.43
C SER A 318 -6.38 -6.89 6.82
N VAL A 319 -6.99 -5.71 6.80
CA VAL A 319 -6.40 -4.44 7.21
C VAL A 319 -7.40 -3.73 8.09
N ALA A 320 -6.98 -3.35 9.29
CA ALA A 320 -7.79 -2.48 10.15
C ALA A 320 -7.50 -1.04 9.76
N VAL A 321 -8.45 -0.35 9.13
CA VAL A 321 -8.31 1.07 8.78
C VAL A 321 -8.40 1.92 10.05
N THR A 322 -7.31 2.55 10.44
CA THR A 322 -7.20 3.27 11.72
C THR A 322 -7.25 4.78 11.56
N GLU A 323 -7.70 5.48 12.61
CA GLU A 323 -7.72 6.95 12.72
C GLU A 323 -7.32 7.43 14.12
N THR A 324 -6.79 6.51 14.93
CA THR A 324 -6.23 6.76 16.25
C THR A 324 -4.76 6.34 16.24
N PRO A 325 -3.92 6.84 17.16
CA PRO A 325 -2.52 6.45 17.19
C PRO A 325 -2.30 4.94 17.30
N GLN A 326 -1.53 4.41 16.36
CA GLN A 326 -1.08 3.03 16.32
C GLN A 326 0.42 2.96 16.61
N TRP A 327 0.90 1.82 17.07
CA TRP A 327 2.33 1.56 17.19
C TRP A 327 2.99 1.59 15.81
N ALA A 328 4.12 2.28 15.73
CA ALA A 328 4.91 2.36 14.52
C ALA A 328 5.44 0.99 14.05
N PRO A 329 5.85 0.89 12.77
CA PRO A 329 6.65 -0.24 12.30
C PRO A 329 7.80 -0.58 13.25
N GLY A 330 7.97 -1.87 13.54
CA GLY A 330 9.05 -2.37 14.41
C GLY A 330 8.84 -2.20 15.93
N VAL A 331 7.81 -1.50 16.39
CA VAL A 331 7.56 -1.32 17.84
C VAL A 331 6.89 -2.53 18.50
N ILE A 332 5.94 -3.16 17.80
CA ILE A 332 5.30 -4.41 18.23
C ILE A 332 5.38 -5.44 17.10
N SER A 333 5.73 -6.67 17.43
CA SER A 333 5.77 -7.81 16.52
C SER A 333 4.40 -8.44 16.26
N ASP A 334 3.51 -8.48 17.26
CA ASP A 334 2.13 -8.96 17.08
C ASP A 334 1.25 -7.90 16.39
N PRO A 335 0.84 -8.10 15.12
CA PRO A 335 0.04 -7.11 14.40
C PRO A 335 -1.33 -6.88 15.02
N LYS A 336 -1.87 -7.83 15.79
CA LYS A 336 -3.18 -7.67 16.46
C LYS A 336 -3.12 -6.68 17.63
N ARG A 337 -1.91 -6.37 18.12
CA ARG A 337 -1.67 -5.44 19.23
C ARG A 337 -1.23 -4.05 18.75
N GLY A 338 -1.42 -3.74 17.46
CA GLY A 338 -1.02 -2.45 16.87
C GLY A 338 -1.68 -1.23 17.49
N ASN A 339 -2.87 -1.36 18.08
CA ASN A 339 -3.56 -0.25 18.73
C ASN A 339 -2.84 0.18 20.03
N SER A 340 -2.43 1.45 20.10
CA SER A 340 -1.75 2.01 21.28
C SER A 340 -2.70 2.39 22.44
N GLY A 341 -4.00 2.07 22.33
CA GLY A 341 -4.99 2.32 23.37
C GLY A 341 -5.37 3.79 23.54
N SER A 342 -5.14 4.61 22.51
CA SER A 342 -5.53 6.03 22.51
C SER A 342 -6.98 6.18 22.07
N LEU A 343 -7.79 6.92 22.83
CA LEU A 343 -9.19 7.18 22.51
C LEU A 343 -9.36 8.60 21.98
N PRO A 344 -10.18 8.81 20.94
CA PRO A 344 -10.60 10.15 20.53
C PRO A 344 -11.48 10.75 21.64
N VAL A 345 -11.07 11.89 22.19
CA VAL A 345 -11.76 12.57 23.30
C VAL A 345 -12.76 13.58 22.77
N THR A 346 -12.47 14.15 21.60
CA THR A 346 -13.37 15.08 20.92
C THR A 346 -13.22 14.95 19.42
N ILE A 347 -14.35 14.81 18.74
CA ILE A 347 -14.50 14.92 17.29
C ILE A 347 -15.20 16.26 17.04
N ASN A 348 -14.68 17.11 16.15
CA ASN A 348 -15.26 18.42 15.77
C ASN A 348 -15.28 19.52 16.85
N LYS A 349 -14.42 19.46 17.87
CA LYS A 349 -14.32 20.57 18.83
C LYS A 349 -13.44 21.69 18.26
N LEU A 350 -13.97 22.91 18.25
CA LEU A 350 -13.19 24.13 18.02
C LEU A 350 -12.13 24.26 19.12
N MET A 351 -10.86 24.12 18.73
CA MET A 351 -9.72 24.28 19.63
C MET A 351 -9.32 25.76 19.67
N ARG A 352 -9.10 26.30 20.87
CA ARG A 352 -8.45 27.61 21.05
C ARG A 352 -6.95 27.41 21.15
N ASN A 353 -6.19 28.16 20.36
CA ASN A 353 -4.75 28.23 20.52
C ASN A 353 -4.44 28.90 21.88
N LEU A 354 -3.81 28.16 22.79
CA LEU A 354 -3.46 28.66 24.14
C LEU A 354 -2.45 29.83 24.09
N ASN A 355 -1.73 29.98 22.98
CA ASN A 355 -0.73 31.04 22.79
C ASN A 355 -1.24 32.24 21.96
N ASN A 356 -2.43 32.15 21.34
CA ASN A 356 -3.03 33.29 20.63
C ASN A 356 -4.57 33.18 20.54
N PRO A 357 -5.33 33.84 21.43
CA PRO A 357 -6.78 33.69 21.55
C PRO A 357 -7.59 34.23 20.36
N SER A 358 -6.95 34.98 19.43
CA SER A 358 -7.63 35.70 18.35
C SER A 358 -7.82 34.88 17.07
N VAL A 359 -7.24 33.68 16.97
CA VAL A 359 -7.30 32.84 15.77
C VAL A 359 -8.32 31.71 15.96
N LEU A 360 -9.49 31.86 15.33
CA LEU A 360 -10.47 30.77 15.14
C LEU A 360 -10.11 30.00 13.87
N ARG A 361 -9.69 28.73 13.92
CA ARG A 361 -9.70 27.84 12.75
C ARG A 361 -9.89 26.34 13.05
N THR A 362 -10.72 25.74 12.19
CA THR A 362 -10.94 24.33 11.76
C THR A 362 -11.18 23.20 12.79
N PRO A 363 -12.05 22.22 12.47
CA PRO A 363 -12.27 21.03 13.30
C PRO A 363 -10.98 20.19 13.40
N GLY A 364 -10.64 19.71 14.60
CA GLY A 364 -9.49 18.83 14.84
C GLY A 364 -9.81 17.69 15.81
N LEU A 365 -8.91 16.71 15.88
CA LEU A 365 -9.00 15.55 16.77
C LEU A 365 -8.14 15.78 18.03
N VAL A 366 -8.71 15.51 19.21
CA VAL A 366 -7.97 15.46 20.50
C VAL A 366 -8.00 14.02 21.00
N LEU A 367 -6.86 13.50 21.42
CA LEU A 367 -6.68 12.13 21.91
C LEU A 367 -6.36 12.15 23.41
N ALA A 368 -6.91 11.21 24.19
CA ALA A 368 -6.52 10.97 25.57
C ALA A 368 -6.21 9.50 25.76
N HIS A 369 -5.34 9.27 26.74
CA HIS A 369 -5.01 7.94 27.21
C HIS A 369 -5.87 7.64 28.44
N GLN A 370 -6.49 6.46 28.47
CA GLN A 370 -7.22 5.99 29.63
C GLN A 370 -6.20 5.49 30.66
N ARG A 371 -5.78 6.34 31.61
CA ARG A 371 -5.27 5.81 32.89
C ARG A 371 -6.48 5.53 33.77
N LEU A 372 -6.75 4.27 34.05
CA LEU A 372 -7.46 3.85 35.25
C LEU A 372 -6.58 4.24 36.43
N GLU A 373 -6.67 5.49 36.87
CA GLU A 373 -6.42 5.98 38.22
C GLU A 373 -6.56 7.51 38.21
N CYS A 374 -7.28 8.03 39.19
CA CYS A 374 -7.78 9.39 39.29
C CYS A 374 -6.70 10.47 39.09
N ASN A 375 -6.66 11.10 37.91
CA ASN A 375 -6.39 12.53 37.72
C ASN A 375 -6.50 12.91 36.22
N PRO A 376 -7.36 13.86 35.83
CA PRO A 376 -7.52 14.24 34.43
C PRO A 376 -6.45 15.26 33.99
N LEU A 377 -6.19 15.29 32.68
CA LEU A 377 -5.33 16.21 31.91
C LEU A 377 -3.88 15.74 31.69
N VAL A 378 -3.70 14.93 30.65
CA VAL A 378 -2.53 15.04 29.79
C VAL A 378 -3.04 15.43 28.39
N VAL A 379 -2.89 16.71 28.05
CA VAL A 379 -3.17 17.27 26.72
C VAL A 379 -1.89 17.10 25.91
N LEU A 380 -1.88 16.24 24.89
CA LEU A 380 -0.81 16.23 23.89
C LEU A 380 -1.23 17.09 22.68
N SER A 381 -0.35 18.02 22.34
CA SER A 381 -0.52 19.10 21.38
C SER A 381 -0.53 18.63 19.92
N VAL A 382 -1.49 19.21 19.19
CA VAL A 382 -1.47 19.69 17.78
C VAL A 382 -0.22 19.31 16.96
N PHE A 383 -0.40 18.49 15.91
CA PHE A 383 0.50 18.50 14.75
C PHE A 383 0.06 19.62 13.81
N GLN A 384 0.74 20.76 13.92
CA GLN A 384 0.76 21.78 12.87
C GLN A 384 2.11 22.48 12.97
N THR A 385 3.03 22.13 12.08
CA THR A 385 4.17 23.00 11.77
C THR A 385 4.32 23.06 10.26
N VAL A 386 3.96 24.26 9.79
CA VAL A 386 4.20 25.00 8.54
C VAL A 386 5.01 24.33 7.45
#